data_AF-A0A357R2L1-F1
#
_entry.id   AF-A0A357R2L1-F1
#
_cell.length_a   1.000
_cell.length_b   1.000
_cell.length_c   1.000
_cell.angle_alpha   90.00
_cell.angle_beta   90.00
_cell.angle_gamma   90.00
#
_symmetry.space_group_name_H-M   'P 1'
#
loop_
_entity.id
_entity.type
_entity.pdbx_description
1 polymer ?
#
loop_
_entity_poly.entity_id
_entity_poly.type
_entity_poly.pdbx_seq_one_letter_code
_entity_poly.pdbx_strand_id
1 'polypeptide(L)' 'AINPQDDGYREAVEAGITTVMSTPGSANILGGSTVVLKTGGGLLHQRVIRENAGIKAAFGENPKRV' A
#
# COMPACT_ATOMS: atom_id res chain seq x y z
N ALA A 1 -7.56 0.91 -4.66
CA ALA A 1 -7.62 -0.53 -4.99
C ALA A 1 -6.20 -1.08 -5.05
N ILE A 2 -5.99 -2.35 -4.71
CA ILE A 2 -4.68 -3.01 -4.84
C ILE A 2 -4.74 -3.98 -6.01
N ASN A 3 -3.81 -3.85 -6.95
CA ASN A 3 -3.63 -4.80 -8.04
C ASN A 3 -2.59 -5.86 -7.63
N PRO A 4 -2.97 -7.12 -7.37
CA PRO A 4 -2.02 -8.16 -6.99
C PRO A 4 -1.12 -8.65 -8.14
N GLN A 5 -1.41 -8.24 -9.38
CA GLN A 5 -0.63 -8.58 -10.58
C GLN A 5 0.35 -7.48 -10.98
N ASP A 6 0.52 -6.45 -10.14
CA ASP A 6 1.49 -5.38 -10.39
C ASP A 6 2.93 -5.94 -10.36
N ASP A 7 3.72 -5.61 -11.39
CA ASP A 7 5.12 -6.06 -11.51
C ASP A 7 5.98 -5.65 -10.31
N GLY A 8 5.62 -4.54 -9.63
CA GLY A 8 6.32 -4.11 -8.43
C GLY A 8 6.30 -5.12 -7.30
N TYR A 9 5.32 -6.03 -7.22
CA TYR A 9 5.34 -7.14 -6.26
C TYR A 9 6.39 -8.19 -6.60
N ARG A 10 6.54 -8.51 -7.90
CA ARG A 10 7.55 -9.46 -8.37
C ARG A 10 8.95 -8.90 -8.15
N GLU A 11 9.18 -7.65 -8.54
CA GLU A 11 10.45 -6.95 -8.34
C GLU A 11 10.80 -6.85 -6.86
N ALA A 12 9.82 -6.54 -5.99
CA ALA A 12 10.03 -6.52 -4.54
C ALA A 12 10.48 -7.89 -4.00
N VAL A 13 9.88 -8.99 -4.46
CA VAL A 13 10.30 -10.35 -4.07
C VAL A 13 11.72 -10.65 -4.56
N GLU A 14 12.04 -10.34 -5.82
CA GLU A 14 13.38 -10.53 -6.41
C GLU A 14 14.45 -9.73 -5.64
N ALA A 15 14.10 -8.55 -5.12
CA ALA A 15 14.95 -7.72 -4.27
C ALA A 15 15.00 -8.16 -2.79
N GLY A 16 14.29 -9.22 -2.40
CA GLY A 16 14.23 -9.71 -1.02
C GLY A 16 13.32 -8.92 -0.08
N ILE A 17 12.50 -7.99 -0.60
CA ILE A 17 11.49 -7.26 0.17
C ILE A 17 10.29 -8.20 0.39
N THR A 18 10.00 -8.54 1.64
CA THR A 18 8.97 -9.55 1.96
C THR A 18 7.61 -8.98 2.36
N THR A 19 7.56 -7.69 2.75
CA THR A 19 6.38 -7.06 3.36
C THR A 19 6.33 -5.59 2.99
N VAL A 20 5.14 -5.08 2.65
CA VAL A 20 4.90 -3.67 2.33
C VAL A 20 3.64 -3.15 3.01
N MET A 21 3.57 -1.83 3.17
CA MET A 21 2.33 -1.13 3.54
C MET A 21 1.82 -0.37 2.32
N SER A 22 0.67 -0.78 1.79
CA SER A 22 -0.02 -0.05 0.72
C SER A 22 -0.86 1.08 1.32
N THR A 23 -0.70 2.29 0.78
CA THR A 23 -1.38 3.48 1.28
C THR A 23 -2.04 4.26 0.14
N PRO A 24 -3.11 5.03 0.42
CA PRO A 24 -3.64 6.01 -0.53
C PRO A 24 -2.60 7.06 -0.92
N GLY A 25 -2.82 7.74 -2.05
CA GLY A 25 -1.99 8.86 -2.48
C GLY A 25 -2.04 10.06 -1.51
N SER A 26 -1.27 11.10 -1.80
CA SER A 26 -1.14 12.29 -0.95
C SER A 26 -2.03 13.47 -1.37
N ALA A 27 -3.03 13.24 -2.22
CA ALA A 27 -3.93 14.28 -2.69
C ALA A 27 -4.77 14.85 -1.53
N ASN A 28 -5.27 14.00 -0.64
CA ASN A 28 -6.18 14.45 0.42
C ASN A 28 -5.47 14.60 1.77
N ILE A 29 -5.95 15.52 2.62
CA ILE A 29 -5.48 15.63 4.02
C ILE A 29 -5.67 14.31 4.74
N LEU A 30 -6.85 13.68 4.60
CA LEU A 30 -7.13 12.31 5.03
C LEU A 30 -7.30 11.44 3.80
N GLY A 31 -6.29 10.62 3.50
CA GLY A 31 -6.25 9.77 2.31
C GLY A 31 -7.05 8.48 2.45
N GLY A 32 -7.27 8.00 3.68
CA GLY A 32 -7.99 6.76 3.98
C GLY A 32 -7.14 5.70 4.69
N SER A 33 -7.68 4.49 4.83
CA SER A 33 -7.02 3.39 5.52
C SER A 33 -5.86 2.79 4.72
N THR A 34 -4.97 2.13 5.45
CA THR A 34 -3.76 1.49 4.92
C THR A 34 -3.76 0.01 5.29
N VAL A 35 -3.13 -0.82 4.45
CA VAL A 35 -3.03 -2.27 4.65
C VAL A 35 -1.59 -2.71 4.58
N VAL A 36 -1.20 -3.61 5.49
CA VAL A 36 0.10 -4.28 5.48
C VAL A 36 -0.08 -5.68 4.91
N LEU A 37 0.75 -6.04 3.93
CA LEU A 37 0.68 -7.33 3.25
C LEU A 37 2.06 -7.85 2.85
N LYS A 38 2.14 -9.17 2.64
CA LYS A 38 3.28 -9.85 2.02
C LYS A 38 3.37 -9.50 0.53
N THR A 39 4.60 -9.38 0.05
CA THR A 39 4.88 -9.06 -1.36
C THR A 39 4.60 -10.23 -2.30
N GLY A 40 4.77 -11.47 -1.83
CA GLY A 40 4.53 -12.69 -2.60
C GLY A 40 3.68 -13.73 -1.88
N GLY A 41 3.31 -14.78 -2.63
CA GLY A 41 2.63 -15.98 -2.12
C GLY A 41 1.10 -15.94 -2.23
N GLY A 42 0.50 -16.98 -2.81
CA GLY A 42 -0.96 -17.19 -2.78
C GLY A 42 -1.82 -16.03 -3.33
N LEU A 43 -3.09 -16.04 -2.94
CA LEU A 43 -4.09 -15.02 -3.29
C LEU A 43 -3.92 -13.77 -2.41
N LEU A 44 -4.35 -12.60 -2.89
CA LEU A 44 -4.17 -11.31 -2.20
C LEU A 44 -4.63 -11.33 -0.74
N HIS A 45 -5.82 -11.86 -0.45
CA HIS A 45 -6.35 -11.91 0.92
C HIS A 45 -5.49 -12.77 1.86
N GLN A 46 -4.75 -13.76 1.34
CA GLN A 46 -3.84 -14.60 2.11
C GLN A 46 -2.51 -13.87 2.40
N ARG A 47 -2.16 -12.86 1.60
CA ARG A 47 -0.98 -12.02 1.81
C ARG A 47 -1.21 -10.96 2.88
N VAL A 48 -2.46 -10.62 3.17
CA VAL A 48 -2.80 -9.57 4.13
C VAL A 48 -2.34 -9.96 5.53
N ILE A 49 -1.55 -9.08 6.14
CA ILE A 49 -1.13 -9.19 7.55
C ILE A 49 -2.07 -8.36 8.42
N ARG A 50 -2.48 -7.17 7.95
CA ARG A 50 -3.39 -6.28 8.67
C ARG A 50 -4.12 -5.31 7.73
N GLU A 51 -5.44 -5.42 7.63
CA GLU A 51 -6.29 -4.61 6.73
C GLU A 51 -6.43 -3.13 7.12
N ASN A 52 -6.50 -2.84 8.42
CA ASN A 52 -6.62 -1.47 8.95
C ASN A 52 -5.39 -1.15 9.80
N ALA A 53 -4.25 -1.02 9.14
CA ALA A 53 -2.97 -0.78 9.80
C ALA A 53 -2.79 0.67 10.28
N GLY A 54 -3.57 1.60 9.72
CA GLY A 54 -3.57 3.01 10.07
C GLY A 54 -4.32 3.86 9.05
N ILE A 55 -4.35 5.18 9.27
CA ILE A 55 -4.88 6.18 8.35
C ILE A 55 -3.73 6.99 7.76
N LYS A 56 -3.69 7.12 6.44
CA LYS A 56 -2.73 7.98 5.75
C LYS A 56 -3.23 9.43 5.77
N ALA A 57 -2.39 10.34 6.25
CA ALA A 57 -2.62 11.78 6.14
C ALA A 57 -1.54 12.48 5.31
N ALA A 58 -1.87 13.59 4.68
CA ALA A 58 -0.92 14.43 3.93
C ALA A 58 -1.10 15.91 4.27
N PHE A 59 0.01 16.64 4.30
CA PHE A 59 0.07 18.08 4.51
C PHE A 59 0.98 18.70 3.45
N GLY A 60 1.04 20.02 3.38
CA GLY A 60 1.92 20.74 2.44
C GLY A 60 1.26 20.97 1.08
N GLU A 61 2.05 20.97 0.02
CA GLU A 61 1.63 21.47 -1.31
C GLU A 61 0.58 20.58 -2.00
N ASN A 62 0.73 19.26 -1.93
CA ASN A 62 -0.16 18.34 -2.65
C ASN A 62 -1.64 18.55 -2.28
N PRO A 63 -2.05 18.52 -0.99
CA PRO A 63 -3.45 18.74 -0.63
C PRO A 63 -3.97 20.17 -0.79
N LYS A 64 -3.12 21.15 -1.10
CA LYS A 64 -3.58 22.51 -1.46
C LYS A 64 -3.93 22.64 -2.95
N ARG A 65 -3.41 21.73 -3.78
CA ARG A 65 -3.47 21.81 -5.25
C ARG A 65 -4.59 20.99 -5.87
N VAL A 66 -5.28 20.17 -5.08
CA VAL A 66 -6.42 19.35 -5.47
C VAL A 66 -7.69 19.80 -4.78
#